data_AF-A0A062Y1N6-F1
#
_entry.id   AF-A0A062Y1N6-F1
#
_cell.length_a   1.000
_cell.length_b   1.000
_cell.length_c   1.000
_cell.angle_alpha   90.00
_cell.angle_beta   90.00
_cell.angle_gamma   90.00
#
_symmetry.space_group_name_H-M   'P 1'
#
loop_
_entity.id
_entity.type
_entity.pdbx_description
1 polymer ?
#
loop_
_entity_poly.entity_id
_entity_poly.type
_entity_poly.pdbx_seq_one_letter_code
_entity_poly.pdbx_strand_id
1 'polypeptide(L)'
;MIRLSPSGRAHREPAENPGERSAQLNVKTTPNWLSSQAGVVQESRSFDSYGQLQSQQFKVSGASILKITYERDSLGRITAKNEERPSGITRFEYGYEPAGRLVSERKILPDGSSLVTQWSYDGNGNRVMEVKPNGTVITGSYDDQDRLLSYGDYSFSYTANGELLSKCQGSVCQYFDYDVFGNLRHVILDNGMEIEYVIDGRNRRIGKKINGTLVQGFIYDDQLRIVAELDGNNQIVSLFIYADHINVPEIIEKGGKTYRILHDHLGSPRFVIDTQTGEIAQELQYDAWGNVVFESNPGFQPFGFAGGLYDTHTKLTRFGARDYDPQIGRWTAKDPIGFEGGQSNLFGYAVADPTNRHDPFGLRCVGPLPLPYANCAEKAKARLSMATLACEQQYQACLSNCGCPSIVPSPEAVTCRLLCWLGYQQCLATAQARHKFDMLTCLSLFGPRVPFPRPMPGK
;
A
#
# COMPACT_ATOMS: atom_id res chain seq x y z
N MET A 1 8.82 -24.01 1.35
CA MET A 1 7.65 -24.44 0.56
C MET A 1 6.39 -24.12 1.34
N ILE A 2 5.55 -23.20 0.87
CA ILE A 2 4.26 -22.89 1.50
C ILE A 2 3.27 -23.99 1.06
N ARG A 3 2.79 -24.83 1.99
CA ARG A 3 1.69 -25.77 1.71
C ARG A 3 0.37 -25.04 1.97
N LEU A 4 -0.27 -24.55 0.90
CA LEU A 4 -1.66 -24.13 0.95
C LEU A 4 -2.53 -25.39 0.83
N SER A 5 -3.22 -25.77 1.91
CA SER A 5 -4.20 -26.86 1.90
C SER A 5 -5.60 -26.30 1.65
N PRO A 6 -6.26 -26.62 0.52
CA PRO A 6 -7.69 -26.41 0.38
C PRO A 6 -8.41 -27.40 1.30
N SER A 7 -9.30 -26.92 2.16
CA SER A 7 -10.09 -27.77 3.04
C SER A 7 -10.97 -28.74 2.23
N GLY A 8 -10.79 -30.04 2.43
CA GLY A 8 -11.81 -31.04 2.06
C GLY A 8 -11.33 -32.42 1.61
N ARG A 9 -10.68 -33.19 2.49
CA ARG A 9 -10.83 -34.67 2.69
C ARG A 9 -9.62 -35.21 3.43
N ALA A 10 -9.88 -36.09 4.39
CA ALA A 10 -8.86 -36.80 5.15
C ALA A 10 -7.97 -37.63 4.22
N HIS A 11 -6.69 -37.29 4.15
CA HIS A 11 -5.64 -38.15 3.62
C HIS A 11 -4.51 -38.24 4.64
N ARG A 12 -4.06 -39.49 4.86
CA ARG A 12 -3.02 -39.92 5.80
C ARG A 12 -1.80 -38.99 5.80
N GLU A 13 -1.34 -38.67 7.00
CA GLU A 13 -0.03 -38.05 7.27
C GLU A 13 1.11 -38.88 6.64
N PRO A 14 2.04 -38.26 5.90
CA PRO A 14 3.38 -38.77 5.78
C PRO A 14 4.24 -38.23 6.93
N ALA A 15 5.06 -39.13 7.48
CA ALA A 15 5.95 -38.90 8.62
C ALA A 15 6.70 -37.56 8.55
N GLU A 16 6.63 -36.79 9.64
CA GLU A 16 7.45 -35.60 9.86
C GLU A 16 8.94 -35.98 9.87
N ASN A 17 9.72 -35.34 9.02
CA ASN A 17 11.16 -35.41 9.03
C ASN A 17 11.64 -34.40 10.10
N PRO A 18 12.26 -34.81 11.22
CA PRO A 18 12.50 -33.95 12.39
C PRO A 18 13.55 -32.83 12.20
N GLY A 19 13.95 -32.54 10.96
CA GLY A 19 14.92 -31.50 10.60
C GLY A 19 14.37 -30.33 9.77
N GLU A 20 13.14 -30.38 9.26
CA GLU A 20 12.55 -29.27 8.48
C GLU A 20 11.73 -28.35 9.39
N ARG A 21 12.33 -27.25 9.86
CA ARG A 21 11.56 -26.13 10.42
C ARG A 21 10.87 -25.40 9.28
N SER A 22 9.66 -25.84 8.91
CA SER A 22 8.80 -25.07 8.02
C SER A 22 7.96 -24.09 8.83
N ALA A 23 8.15 -22.78 8.64
CA ALA A 23 7.15 -21.80 9.07
C ALA A 23 5.80 -22.15 8.41
N GLN A 24 4.80 -22.46 9.23
CA GLN A 24 3.44 -22.71 8.74
C GLN A 24 2.60 -21.46 8.96
N LEU A 25 2.11 -20.89 7.85
CA LEU A 25 1.10 -19.84 7.85
C LEU A 25 -0.25 -20.48 7.48
N ASN A 26 -1.12 -20.63 8.47
CA ASN A 26 -2.45 -21.19 8.29
C ASN A 26 -3.43 -20.10 7.88
N VAL A 27 -4.05 -20.21 6.71
CA VAL A 27 -4.98 -19.21 6.18
C VAL A 27 -6.40 -19.77 6.07
N LYS A 28 -7.39 -19.01 6.54
CA LYS A 28 -8.83 -19.30 6.44
C LYS A 28 -9.54 -18.12 5.78
N THR A 29 -10.44 -18.41 4.83
CA THR A 29 -11.14 -17.38 4.04
C THR A 29 -12.62 -17.65 3.92
N THR A 30 -13.42 -16.60 4.02
CA THR A 30 -14.79 -16.50 3.47
C THR A 30 -14.85 -15.24 2.59
N PRO A 31 -15.94 -14.98 1.83
CA PRO A 31 -15.97 -13.85 0.89
C PRO A 31 -15.61 -12.48 1.50
N ASN A 32 -15.95 -12.25 2.78
CA ASN A 32 -15.75 -10.95 3.45
C ASN A 32 -14.80 -11.04 4.65
N TRP A 33 -14.06 -12.15 4.79
CA TRP A 33 -13.21 -12.37 5.95
C TRP A 33 -12.00 -13.23 5.61
N LEU A 34 -10.84 -12.83 6.13
CA LEU A 34 -9.57 -13.53 6.00
C LEU A 34 -8.96 -13.64 7.40
N SER A 35 -8.40 -14.80 7.74
CA SER A 35 -7.52 -14.93 8.90
C SER A 35 -6.30 -15.74 8.56
N SER A 36 -5.16 -15.28 9.08
CA SER A 36 -3.89 -15.96 8.99
C SER A 36 -3.34 -16.19 10.40
N GLN A 37 -2.65 -17.31 10.62
CA GLN A 37 -2.06 -17.66 11.91
C GLN A 37 -0.70 -18.33 11.72
N ALA A 38 0.29 -17.87 12.48
CA ALA A 38 1.60 -18.49 12.61
C ALA A 38 1.91 -18.67 14.11
N GLY A 39 1.93 -19.93 14.56
CA GLY A 39 2.05 -20.25 15.99
C GLY A 39 0.96 -19.58 16.83
N VAL A 40 1.35 -18.84 17.88
CA VAL A 40 0.42 -18.12 18.76
C VAL A 40 -0.05 -16.77 18.21
N VAL A 41 0.46 -16.33 17.06
CA VAL A 41 0.17 -15.01 16.49
C VAL A 41 -0.87 -15.14 15.38
N GLN A 42 -1.95 -14.38 15.51
CA GLN A 42 -3.08 -14.41 14.56
C GLN A 42 -3.38 -13.01 14.04
N GLU A 43 -3.66 -12.93 12.75
CA GLU A 43 -4.31 -11.81 12.09
C GLU A 43 -5.71 -12.22 11.62
N SER A 44 -6.66 -11.28 11.70
CA SER A 44 -7.93 -11.38 10.99
C SER A 44 -8.29 -10.05 10.34
N ARG A 45 -8.84 -10.11 9.13
CA ARG A 45 -9.26 -8.99 8.30
C ARG A 45 -10.72 -9.19 7.89
N SER A 46 -11.52 -8.14 7.98
CA SER A 46 -12.89 -8.12 7.44
C SER A 46 -13.01 -7.07 6.34
N PHE A 47 -13.86 -7.36 5.36
CA PHE A 47 -14.07 -6.50 4.21
C PHE A 47 -15.54 -6.09 4.10
N ASP A 48 -15.78 -4.88 3.62
CA ASP A 48 -17.13 -4.42 3.32
C ASP A 48 -17.67 -5.00 2.00
N SER A 49 -18.90 -4.61 1.61
CA SER A 49 -19.53 -5.08 0.37
C SER A 49 -18.81 -4.65 -0.91
N TYR A 50 -17.87 -3.70 -0.82
CA TYR A 50 -17.03 -3.23 -1.93
C TYR A 50 -15.65 -3.91 -1.93
N GLY A 51 -15.41 -4.86 -1.03
CA GLY A 51 -14.12 -5.53 -0.88
C GLY A 51 -13.04 -4.66 -0.24
N GLN A 52 -13.41 -3.53 0.38
CA GLN A 52 -12.46 -2.66 1.07
C GLN A 52 -12.23 -3.15 2.49
N LEU A 53 -10.99 -3.04 2.98
CA LEU A 53 -10.66 -3.42 4.35
C LEU A 53 -11.46 -2.55 5.33
N GLN A 54 -12.31 -3.22 6.12
CA GLN A 54 -13.20 -2.62 7.11
C GLN A 54 -12.64 -2.75 8.53
N SER A 55 -12.02 -3.89 8.84
CA SER A 55 -11.30 -4.07 10.10
C SER A 55 -10.12 -5.01 9.98
N GLN A 56 -9.14 -4.84 10.85
CA GLN A 56 -7.97 -5.70 11.00
C GLN A 56 -7.72 -5.92 12.49
N GLN A 57 -7.51 -7.16 12.93
CA GLN A 57 -7.30 -7.50 14.33
C GLN A 57 -6.09 -8.42 14.48
N PHE A 58 -5.22 -8.06 15.41
CA PHE A 58 -4.02 -8.77 15.79
C PHE A 58 -4.19 -9.40 17.16
N LYS A 59 -3.90 -10.69 17.26
CA LYS A 59 -3.97 -11.45 18.51
C LYS A 59 -2.68 -12.21 18.78
N VAL A 60 -2.35 -12.32 20.06
CA VAL A 60 -1.27 -13.18 20.57
C VAL A 60 -1.87 -14.08 21.65
N SER A 61 -1.72 -15.40 21.50
CA SER A 61 -2.29 -16.39 22.42
C SER A 61 -3.80 -16.18 22.67
N GLY A 62 -4.52 -15.74 21.64
CA GLY A 62 -5.96 -15.44 21.68
C GLY A 62 -6.35 -14.06 22.20
N ALA A 63 -5.45 -13.32 22.84
CA ALA A 63 -5.69 -11.97 23.34
C ALA A 63 -5.47 -10.91 22.25
N SER A 64 -6.41 -9.95 22.11
CA SER A 64 -6.29 -8.84 21.15
C SER A 64 -5.24 -7.84 21.62
N ILE A 65 -4.22 -7.59 20.80
CA ILE A 65 -3.18 -6.58 21.07
C ILE A 65 -3.42 -5.28 20.31
N LEU A 66 -4.07 -5.37 19.15
CA LEU A 66 -4.49 -4.22 18.36
C LEU A 66 -5.69 -4.63 17.49
N LYS A 67 -6.71 -3.78 17.45
CA LYS A 67 -7.78 -3.85 16.46
C LYS A 67 -7.92 -2.50 15.79
N ILE A 68 -7.94 -2.49 14.46
CA ILE A 68 -8.11 -1.30 13.65
C ILE A 68 -9.46 -1.40 12.95
N THR A 69 -10.28 -0.36 13.04
CA THR A 69 -11.51 -0.22 12.23
C THR A 69 -11.43 1.03 11.38
N TYR A 70 -11.95 0.96 10.16
CA TYR A 70 -11.88 2.04 9.19
C TYR A 70 -13.28 2.59 8.88
N GLU A 71 -13.39 3.91 8.83
CA GLU A 71 -14.53 4.64 8.32
C GLU A 71 -14.13 5.31 7.01
N ARG A 72 -15.03 5.28 6.02
CA ARG A 72 -14.76 5.80 4.68
C ARG A 72 -15.86 6.74 4.22
N ASP A 73 -15.49 7.69 3.37
CA ASP A 73 -16.46 8.48 2.63
C ASP A 73 -17.02 7.72 1.42
N SER A 74 -17.95 8.36 0.70
CA SER A 74 -18.56 7.79 -0.52
C SER A 74 -17.58 7.56 -1.67
N LEU A 75 -16.34 8.06 -1.55
CA LEU A 75 -15.26 7.87 -2.51
C LEU A 75 -14.31 6.73 -2.09
N GLY A 76 -14.58 6.08 -0.96
CA GLY A 76 -13.77 5.01 -0.40
C GLY A 76 -12.51 5.47 0.34
N ARG A 77 -12.35 6.78 0.56
CA ARG A 77 -11.20 7.33 1.31
C ARG A 77 -11.44 7.16 2.80
N ILE A 78 -10.43 6.71 3.53
CA ILE A 78 -10.44 6.59 4.99
C ILE A 78 -10.58 8.00 5.58
N THR A 79 -11.71 8.29 6.20
CA THR A 79 -11.97 9.55 6.91
C THR A 79 -11.74 9.42 8.41
N ALA A 80 -11.77 8.20 8.94
CA ALA A 80 -11.31 7.93 10.28
C ALA A 80 -10.82 6.49 10.44
N LYS A 81 -9.95 6.26 11.42
CA LYS A 81 -9.66 4.93 11.95
C LYS A 81 -9.68 4.93 13.48
N ASN A 82 -10.11 3.82 14.06
CA ASN A 82 -9.97 3.59 15.50
C ASN A 82 -8.92 2.50 15.71
N GLU A 83 -7.87 2.79 16.47
CA GLU A 83 -6.89 1.83 16.95
C GLU A 83 -7.21 1.48 18.40
N GLU A 84 -7.80 0.31 18.61
CA GLU A 84 -8.16 -0.24 19.92
C GLU A 84 -7.03 -1.13 20.43
N ARG A 85 -6.45 -0.73 21.56
CA ARG A 85 -5.41 -1.48 22.30
C ARG A 85 -5.90 -1.79 23.71
N PRO A 86 -5.25 -2.71 24.44
CA PRO A 86 -5.55 -2.93 25.86
C PRO A 86 -5.49 -1.66 26.72
N SER A 87 -4.67 -0.67 26.32
CA SER A 87 -4.54 0.63 26.98
C SER A 87 -5.66 1.63 26.67
N GLY A 88 -6.60 1.29 25.78
CA GLY A 88 -7.68 2.16 25.33
C GLY A 88 -7.69 2.40 23.82
N ILE A 89 -8.61 3.25 23.37
CA ILE A 89 -8.84 3.54 21.96
C ILE A 89 -8.18 4.86 21.59
N THR A 90 -7.37 4.85 20.53
CA THR A 90 -6.91 6.06 19.85
C THR A 90 -7.68 6.21 18.55
N ARG A 91 -8.36 7.34 18.35
CA ARG A 91 -9.08 7.64 17.11
C ARG A 91 -8.28 8.63 16.26
N PHE A 92 -8.20 8.37 14.97
CA PHE A 92 -7.61 9.28 13.99
C PHE A 92 -8.71 9.73 13.04
N GLU A 93 -8.80 11.03 12.78
CA GLU A 93 -9.76 11.65 11.85
C GLU A 93 -8.98 12.40 10.77
N TYR A 94 -9.34 12.17 9.51
CA TYR A 94 -8.63 12.69 8.34
C TYR A 94 -9.52 13.64 7.54
N GLY A 95 -9.03 14.85 7.32
CA GLY A 95 -9.66 15.84 6.45
C GLY A 95 -8.99 15.87 5.09
N TYR A 96 -9.79 15.99 4.02
CA TYR A 96 -9.30 16.11 2.65
C TYR A 96 -9.92 17.32 1.96
N GLU A 97 -9.14 18.00 1.14
CA GLU A 97 -9.66 19.03 0.24
C GLU A 97 -10.30 18.42 -1.03
N PRO A 98 -11.01 19.20 -1.87
CA PRO A 98 -11.70 18.68 -3.05
C PRO A 98 -10.80 17.96 -4.06
N ALA A 99 -9.52 18.33 -4.18
CA ALA A 99 -8.58 17.60 -5.04
C ALA A 99 -8.13 16.26 -4.47
N GLY A 100 -8.55 15.93 -3.24
CA GLY A 100 -8.25 14.65 -2.58
C GLY A 100 -7.01 14.65 -1.69
N ARG A 101 -6.33 15.79 -1.54
CA ARG A 101 -5.12 15.93 -0.72
C ARG A 101 -5.47 15.97 0.77
N LEU A 102 -4.65 15.32 1.61
CA LEU A 102 -4.80 15.29 3.06
C LEU A 102 -4.49 16.67 3.66
N VAL A 103 -5.46 17.32 4.28
CA VAL A 103 -5.31 18.67 4.87
C VAL A 103 -5.35 18.67 6.40
N SER A 104 -5.80 17.59 7.03
CA SER A 104 -5.73 17.46 8.48
C SER A 104 -5.68 16.02 8.95
N GLU A 105 -4.96 15.82 10.06
CA GLU A 105 -5.04 14.63 10.90
C GLU A 105 -5.34 15.09 12.33
N ARG A 106 -6.43 14.58 12.91
CA ARG A 106 -6.76 14.76 14.32
C ARG A 106 -6.67 13.43 15.04
N LYS A 107 -5.67 13.29 15.92
CA LYS A 107 -5.44 12.13 16.78
C LYS A 107 -6.05 12.38 18.16
N ILE A 108 -7.06 11.61 18.52
CA ILE A 108 -7.74 11.63 19.82
C ILE A 108 -7.18 10.47 20.66
N LEU A 109 -6.57 10.79 21.79
CA LEU A 109 -5.96 9.83 22.71
C LEU A 109 -7.02 9.21 23.65
N PRO A 110 -6.71 8.08 24.32
CA PRO A 110 -7.64 7.43 25.24
C PRO A 110 -8.14 8.31 26.39
N ASP A 111 -7.38 9.34 26.78
CA ASP A 111 -7.75 10.33 27.80
C ASP A 111 -8.70 11.44 27.27
N GLY A 112 -9.04 11.40 25.98
CA GLY A 112 -9.90 12.37 25.30
C GLY A 112 -9.15 13.61 24.77
N SER A 113 -7.86 13.78 25.06
CA SER A 113 -7.07 14.85 24.49
C SER A 113 -6.89 14.66 22.98
N SER A 114 -6.74 15.77 22.23
CA SER A 114 -6.58 15.70 20.78
C SER A 114 -5.40 16.49 20.26
N LEU A 115 -4.61 15.86 19.41
CA LEU A 115 -3.48 16.43 18.68
C LEU A 115 -3.91 16.64 17.23
N VAL A 116 -3.80 17.86 16.73
CA VAL A 116 -4.22 18.20 15.35
C VAL A 116 -3.01 18.66 14.56
N THR A 117 -2.78 18.01 13.42
CA THR A 117 -1.81 18.47 12.41
C THR A 117 -2.59 18.91 11.18
N GLN A 118 -2.20 20.03 10.57
CA GLN A 118 -2.85 20.55 9.36
C GLN A 118 -1.82 20.81 8.28
N TRP A 119 -2.23 20.66 7.02
CA TRP A 119 -1.37 20.89 5.85
C TRP A 119 -2.09 21.75 4.82
N SER A 120 -1.32 22.51 4.04
CA SER A 120 -1.82 23.27 2.90
C SER A 120 -0.89 23.11 1.71
N TYR A 121 -1.47 23.26 0.51
CA TYR A 121 -0.79 22.98 -0.74
C TYR A 121 -0.97 24.12 -1.75
N ASP A 122 0.02 24.31 -2.62
CA ASP A 122 -0.11 25.19 -3.79
C ASP A 122 -0.94 24.54 -4.92
N GLY A 123 -1.02 25.20 -6.07
CA GLY A 123 -1.71 24.68 -7.25
C GLY A 123 -1.07 23.42 -7.86
N ASN A 124 0.22 23.19 -7.64
CA ASN A 124 0.98 22.05 -8.15
C ASN A 124 0.99 20.85 -7.18
N GLY A 125 0.44 20.98 -5.97
CA GLY A 125 0.45 19.90 -4.98
C GLY A 125 1.64 19.89 -4.05
N ASN A 126 2.47 20.94 -4.06
CA ASN A 126 3.55 21.08 -3.10
C ASN A 126 3.00 21.50 -1.73
N ARG A 127 3.52 20.91 -0.66
CA ARG A 127 3.11 21.19 0.72
C ARG A 127 3.74 22.49 1.23
N VAL A 128 3.04 23.60 1.07
CA VAL A 128 3.54 24.95 1.42
C VAL A 128 3.42 25.28 2.89
N MET A 129 2.61 24.55 3.66
CA MET A 129 2.45 24.80 5.09
C MET A 129 2.10 23.52 5.85
N GLU A 130 2.61 23.44 7.07
CA GLU A 130 2.24 22.45 8.08
C GLU A 130 2.06 23.15 9.45
N VAL A 131 0.94 22.90 10.12
CA VAL A 131 0.70 23.35 11.50
C VAL A 131 0.74 22.13 12.39
N LYS A 132 1.73 22.07 13.29
CA LYS A 132 1.90 20.97 14.25
C LYS A 132 0.92 21.09 15.43
N PRO A 133 0.69 20.02 16.21
CA PRO A 133 -0.23 20.05 17.36
C PRO A 133 0.09 21.08 18.44
N ASN A 134 1.36 21.50 18.56
CA ASN A 134 1.79 22.54 19.50
C ASN A 134 1.61 23.97 18.95
N GLY A 135 0.99 24.15 17.78
CA GLY A 135 0.80 25.44 17.11
C GLY A 135 2.00 25.92 16.29
N THR A 136 3.10 25.15 16.22
CA THR A 136 4.25 25.50 15.38
C THR A 136 3.85 25.46 13.91
N VAL A 137 4.11 26.56 13.20
CA VAL A 137 3.88 26.68 11.76
C VAL A 137 5.18 26.48 11.02
N ILE A 138 5.21 25.49 10.15
CA ILE A 138 6.30 25.19 9.24
C ILE A 138 5.85 25.61 7.84
N THR A 139 6.69 26.36 7.13
CA THR A 139 6.40 26.79 5.75
C THR A 139 7.39 26.16 4.77
N GLY A 140 6.90 25.86 3.58
CA GLY A 140 7.67 25.30 2.47
C GLY A 140 7.73 26.27 1.30
N SER A 141 8.92 26.44 0.71
CA SER A 141 9.10 27.19 -0.54
C SER A 141 9.61 26.28 -1.65
N TYR A 142 9.27 26.58 -2.90
CA TYR A 142 9.54 25.74 -4.05
C TYR A 142 9.98 26.59 -5.24
N ASP A 143 10.77 26.01 -6.14
CA ASP A 143 11.06 26.64 -7.43
C ASP A 143 10.07 26.22 -8.53
N ASP A 144 10.26 26.76 -9.73
CA ASP A 144 9.39 26.52 -10.90
C ASP A 144 9.40 25.05 -11.38
N GLN A 145 10.29 24.21 -10.84
CA GLN A 145 10.35 22.77 -11.12
C GLN A 145 9.81 21.92 -9.97
N ASP A 146 9.06 22.52 -9.03
CA ASP A 146 8.53 21.89 -7.83
C ASP A 146 9.63 21.32 -6.90
N ARG A 147 10.87 21.83 -6.96
CA ARG A 147 11.93 21.42 -6.03
C ARG A 147 11.80 22.23 -4.74
N LEU A 148 11.84 21.56 -3.60
CA LEU A 148 11.63 22.17 -2.28
C LEU A 148 12.88 22.98 -1.89
N LEU A 149 12.83 24.29 -1.81
CA LEU A 149 14.00 25.12 -1.47
C LEU A 149 14.18 25.29 0.06
N SER A 150 13.08 25.36 0.80
CA SER A 150 13.09 25.46 2.26
C SER A 150 11.90 24.75 2.88
N TYR A 151 12.06 24.24 4.11
CA TYR A 151 10.97 23.68 4.91
C TYR A 151 11.25 23.88 6.40
N GLY A 152 10.62 24.88 7.02
CA GLY A 152 10.98 25.32 8.37
C GLY A 152 12.44 25.83 8.41
N ASP A 153 13.23 25.29 9.33
CA ASP A 153 14.64 25.65 9.50
C ASP A 153 15.59 24.94 8.53
N TYR A 154 15.05 24.09 7.64
CA TYR A 154 15.84 23.38 6.64
C TYR A 154 15.89 24.12 5.31
N SER A 155 17.06 24.18 4.71
CA SER A 155 17.28 24.55 3.31
C SER A 155 17.73 23.34 2.50
N PHE A 156 17.41 23.35 1.21
CA PHE A 156 17.66 22.22 0.33
C PHE A 156 18.25 22.72 -0.99
N SER A 157 19.13 21.91 -1.57
CA SER A 157 19.65 22.13 -2.92
C SER A 157 19.50 20.87 -3.76
N TYR A 158 19.57 21.02 -5.07
CA TYR A 158 19.36 19.93 -6.01
C TYR A 158 20.41 19.96 -7.12
N THR A 159 20.66 18.79 -7.69
CA THR A 159 21.39 18.67 -8.95
C THR A 159 20.61 19.35 -10.09
N ALA A 160 21.26 19.49 -11.25
CA ALA A 160 20.59 19.97 -12.46
C ALA A 160 19.45 19.03 -12.92
N ASN A 161 19.57 17.72 -12.67
CA ASN A 161 18.55 16.73 -13.03
C ASN A 161 17.38 16.72 -12.02
N GLY A 162 17.63 17.14 -10.78
CA GLY A 162 16.60 17.33 -9.76
C GLY A 162 16.63 16.29 -8.64
N GLU A 163 17.71 15.54 -8.49
CA GLU A 163 17.97 14.78 -7.26
C GLU A 163 18.40 15.73 -6.13
N LEU A 164 18.00 15.41 -4.90
CA LEU A 164 18.42 16.13 -3.71
C LEU A 164 19.95 16.12 -3.64
N LEU A 165 20.57 17.28 -3.43
CA LEU A 165 22.02 17.41 -3.33
C LEU A 165 22.45 17.69 -1.88
N SER A 166 21.71 18.56 -1.20
CA SER A 166 21.96 18.85 0.21
C SER A 166 20.68 19.15 0.98
N LYS A 167 20.69 18.84 2.27
CA LYS A 167 19.66 19.21 3.25
C LYS A 167 20.38 19.80 4.47
N CYS A 168 20.21 21.09 4.71
CA CYS A 168 20.95 21.81 5.74
C CYS A 168 20.02 22.41 6.78
N GLN A 169 20.35 22.26 8.06
CA GLN A 169 19.78 23.05 9.14
C GLN A 169 20.82 24.07 9.58
N GLY A 170 20.66 25.32 9.13
CA GLY A 170 21.72 26.33 9.28
C GLY A 170 23.00 25.92 8.56
N SER A 171 24.12 25.83 9.28
CA SER A 171 25.43 25.43 8.74
C SER A 171 25.70 23.91 8.77
N VAL A 172 24.79 23.12 9.35
CA VAL A 172 24.92 21.68 9.47
C VAL A 172 24.17 21.02 8.32
N CYS A 173 24.88 20.28 7.47
CA CYS A 173 24.33 19.74 6.24
C CYS A 173 24.48 18.23 6.14
N GLN A 174 23.47 17.60 5.54
CA GLN A 174 23.56 16.30 4.93
C GLN A 174 23.78 16.47 3.42
N TYR A 175 24.60 15.62 2.81
CA TYR A 175 24.89 15.64 1.38
C TYR A 175 24.51 14.31 0.75
N PHE A 176 23.95 14.35 -0.45
CA PHE A 176 23.40 13.19 -1.14
C PHE A 176 24.00 13.09 -2.53
N ASP A 177 24.45 11.89 -2.89
CA ASP A 177 25.03 11.59 -4.19
C ASP A 177 24.25 10.46 -4.86
N TYR A 178 23.87 10.71 -6.11
CA TYR A 178 23.02 9.84 -6.91
C TYR A 178 23.77 9.40 -8.16
N ASP A 179 23.51 8.18 -8.62
CA ASP A 179 23.95 7.76 -9.95
C ASP A 179 23.08 8.34 -11.07
N VAL A 180 23.51 8.12 -12.32
CA VAL A 180 22.81 8.61 -13.52
C VAL A 180 21.41 8.02 -13.73
N PHE A 181 21.04 6.99 -12.98
CA PHE A 181 19.71 6.39 -13.00
C PHE A 181 18.82 6.87 -11.84
N GLY A 182 19.32 7.80 -11.02
CA GLY A 182 18.59 8.35 -9.88
C GLY A 182 18.62 7.46 -8.64
N ASN A 183 19.53 6.47 -8.54
CA ASN A 183 19.69 5.74 -7.29
C ASN A 183 20.57 6.53 -6.33
N LEU A 184 20.11 6.73 -5.10
CA LEU A 184 20.95 7.25 -4.02
C LEU A 184 22.08 6.26 -3.71
N ARG A 185 23.33 6.69 -3.91
CA ARG A 185 24.55 5.88 -3.75
C ARG A 185 25.30 6.21 -2.48
N HIS A 186 25.31 7.47 -2.06
CA HIS A 186 26.08 7.91 -0.91
C HIS A 186 25.38 9.06 -0.19
N VAL A 187 25.39 9.03 1.15
CA VAL A 187 24.92 10.11 2.01
C VAL A 187 25.98 10.42 3.04
N ILE A 188 26.36 11.69 3.15
CA ILE A 188 27.13 12.20 4.28
C ILE A 188 26.14 12.82 5.26
N LEU A 189 26.05 12.29 6.47
CA LEU A 189 25.14 12.78 7.50
C LEU A 189 25.70 14.03 8.21
N ASP A 190 24.83 14.69 8.97
CA ASP A 190 25.15 15.90 9.74
C ASP A 190 26.28 15.70 10.77
N ASN A 191 26.40 14.48 11.29
CA ASN A 191 27.46 14.06 12.19
C ASN A 191 28.74 13.55 11.48
N GLY A 192 28.80 13.65 10.15
CA GLY A 192 29.93 13.21 9.32
C GLY A 192 29.95 11.70 9.03
N MET A 193 28.95 10.93 9.48
CA MET A 193 28.84 9.51 9.12
C MET A 193 28.49 9.35 7.65
N GLU A 194 29.21 8.47 6.97
CA GLU A 194 29.01 8.15 5.55
C GLU A 194 28.18 6.87 5.40
N ILE A 195 27.08 6.95 4.65
CA ILE A 195 26.22 5.84 4.30
C ILE A 195 26.34 5.59 2.79
N GLU A 196 26.93 4.46 2.40
CA GLU A 196 26.96 4.06 0.98
C GLU A 196 25.96 2.93 0.72
N TYR A 197 25.25 3.01 -0.40
CA TYR A 197 24.37 1.95 -0.87
C TYR A 197 24.99 1.24 -2.08
N VAL A 198 24.96 -0.09 -2.07
CA VAL A 198 25.37 -0.93 -3.18
C VAL A 198 24.15 -1.22 -4.04
N ILE A 199 24.20 -0.84 -5.32
CA ILE A 199 23.11 -1.03 -6.28
C ILE A 199 23.52 -2.05 -7.33
N ASP A 200 22.62 -2.97 -7.68
CA ASP A 200 22.83 -3.95 -8.74
C ASP A 200 22.41 -3.44 -10.13
N GLY A 201 22.65 -4.24 -11.18
CA GLY A 201 22.31 -3.88 -12.56
C GLY A 201 20.80 -3.79 -12.85
N ARG A 202 19.93 -4.07 -11.88
CA ARG A 202 18.47 -3.91 -11.95
C ARG A 202 17.98 -2.73 -11.11
N ASN A 203 18.88 -1.84 -10.68
CA ASN A 203 18.59 -0.69 -9.83
C ASN A 203 18.00 -1.08 -8.45
N ARG A 204 18.36 -2.26 -7.91
CA ARG A 204 17.97 -2.69 -6.57
C ARG A 204 19.09 -2.40 -5.59
N ARG A 205 18.73 -1.92 -4.39
CA ARG A 205 19.67 -1.73 -3.27
C ARG A 205 20.01 -3.10 -2.67
N ILE A 206 21.20 -3.62 -2.96
CA ILE A 206 21.65 -4.95 -2.51
C ILE A 206 22.60 -4.90 -1.32
N GLY A 207 22.98 -3.72 -0.85
CA GLY A 207 23.77 -3.60 0.37
C GLY A 207 23.92 -2.18 0.88
N LYS A 208 24.42 -2.07 2.10
CA LYS A 208 24.69 -0.83 2.81
C LYS A 208 26.04 -0.91 3.50
N LYS A 209 26.82 0.16 3.37
CA LYS A 209 28.04 0.38 4.13
C LYS A 209 27.89 1.57 5.05
N ILE A 210 28.59 1.53 6.18
CA ILE A 210 28.77 2.65 7.10
C ILE A 210 30.26 2.93 7.18
N ASN A 211 30.67 4.15 6.84
CA ASN A 211 32.08 4.58 6.81
C ASN A 211 32.97 3.57 6.05
N GLY A 212 32.56 3.21 4.83
CA GLY A 212 33.27 2.25 3.97
C GLY A 212 33.13 0.77 4.34
N THR A 213 32.58 0.43 5.51
CA THR A 213 32.44 -0.96 5.98
C THR A 213 31.06 -1.52 5.63
N LEU A 214 31.01 -2.66 4.93
CA LEU A 214 29.74 -3.35 4.65
C LEU A 214 29.10 -3.83 5.97
N VAL A 215 27.84 -3.46 6.18
CA VAL A 215 27.09 -3.83 7.40
C VAL A 215 25.82 -4.60 7.11
N GLN A 216 25.30 -4.53 5.88
CA GLN A 216 24.06 -5.18 5.49
C GLN A 216 24.08 -5.52 4.00
N GLY A 217 23.52 -6.67 3.63
CA GLY A 217 23.30 -7.10 2.25
C GLY A 217 21.89 -7.67 2.04
N PHE A 218 21.44 -7.73 0.79
CA PHE A 218 20.12 -8.26 0.43
C PHE A 218 20.18 -9.20 -0.77
N ILE A 219 19.41 -10.30 -0.69
CA ILE A 219 19.14 -11.20 -1.82
C ILE A 219 17.68 -11.03 -2.20
N TYR A 220 17.43 -10.84 -3.49
CA TYR A 220 16.10 -10.59 -4.03
C TYR A 220 15.61 -11.76 -4.90
N ASP A 221 14.32 -12.09 -4.78
CA ASP A 221 13.62 -13.01 -5.70
C ASP A 221 13.14 -12.28 -6.97
N ASP A 222 12.72 -11.02 -6.83
CA ASP A 222 12.27 -10.20 -7.96
C ASP A 222 12.69 -8.72 -7.82
N GLN A 223 11.91 -7.77 -8.36
CA GLN A 223 12.23 -6.35 -8.29
C GLN A 223 12.08 -5.78 -6.87
N LEU A 224 11.15 -6.29 -6.07
CA LEU A 224 10.78 -5.72 -4.76
C LEU A 224 11.00 -6.70 -3.60
N ARG A 225 10.87 -8.01 -3.83
CA ARG A 225 10.91 -9.02 -2.76
C ARG A 225 12.34 -9.41 -2.38
N ILE A 226 12.73 -9.04 -1.17
CA ILE A 226 13.98 -9.46 -0.52
C ILE A 226 13.71 -10.78 0.18
N VAL A 227 14.37 -11.85 -0.23
CA VAL A 227 14.22 -13.18 0.40
C VAL A 227 15.24 -13.46 1.49
N ALA A 228 16.37 -12.73 1.51
CA ALA A 228 17.36 -12.85 2.57
C ALA A 228 18.04 -11.51 2.89
N GLU A 229 18.36 -11.33 4.15
CA GLU A 229 19.26 -10.29 4.66
C GLU A 229 20.59 -10.93 5.05
N LEU A 230 21.68 -10.25 4.69
CA LEU A 230 23.05 -10.65 4.98
C LEU A 230 23.70 -9.66 5.95
N ASP A 231 24.62 -10.14 6.79
CA ASP A 231 25.50 -9.30 7.60
C ASP A 231 26.70 -8.76 6.80
N GLY A 232 27.59 -8.01 7.47
CA GLY A 232 28.82 -7.47 6.87
C GLY A 232 29.83 -8.52 6.39
N ASN A 233 29.69 -9.78 6.82
CA ASN A 233 30.49 -10.92 6.37
C ASN A 233 29.77 -11.77 5.30
N ASN A 234 28.69 -11.23 4.72
CA ASN A 234 27.82 -11.89 3.75
C ASN A 234 27.17 -13.19 4.27
N GLN A 235 27.02 -13.34 5.59
CA GLN A 235 26.29 -14.47 6.18
C GLN A 235 24.80 -14.15 6.24
N ILE A 236 23.95 -15.13 5.92
CA ILE A 236 22.49 -14.97 6.02
C ILE A 236 22.10 -14.82 7.49
N VAL A 237 21.47 -13.69 7.84
CA VAL A 237 20.98 -13.39 9.18
C VAL A 237 19.46 -13.39 9.29
N SER A 238 18.76 -13.16 8.19
CA SER A 238 17.30 -13.23 8.12
C SER A 238 16.86 -13.87 6.81
N LEU A 239 15.84 -14.72 6.82
CA LEU A 239 15.09 -15.12 5.64
C LEU A 239 13.68 -14.57 5.73
N PHE A 240 13.16 -14.05 4.62
CA PHE A 240 11.84 -13.43 4.55
C PHE A 240 10.90 -14.23 3.65
N ILE A 241 9.70 -14.51 4.15
CA ILE A 241 8.69 -15.31 3.43
C ILE A 241 7.48 -14.41 3.21
N TYR A 242 7.05 -14.31 1.95
CA TYR A 242 5.93 -13.48 1.52
C TYR A 242 4.66 -14.32 1.35
N ALA A 243 3.49 -13.69 1.50
CA ALA A 243 2.21 -14.27 1.14
C ALA A 243 1.46 -13.39 0.13
N ASP A 244 0.55 -12.53 0.59
CA ASP A 244 -0.39 -11.77 -0.25
C ASP A 244 0.11 -10.38 -0.67
N HIS A 245 1.18 -9.86 -0.06
CA HIS A 245 1.78 -8.57 -0.39
C HIS A 245 2.99 -8.70 -1.30
N ILE A 246 3.16 -7.74 -2.21
CA ILE A 246 4.27 -7.72 -3.18
C ILE A 246 5.60 -7.28 -2.58
N ASN A 247 5.61 -6.47 -1.53
CA ASN A 247 6.84 -5.88 -0.96
C ASN A 247 6.92 -5.96 0.57
N VAL A 248 5.96 -6.61 1.23
CA VAL A 248 5.96 -6.81 2.69
C VAL A 248 5.99 -8.30 3.00
N PRO A 249 7.02 -8.80 3.70
CA PRO A 249 7.03 -10.19 4.10
C PRO A 249 6.14 -10.42 5.32
N GLU A 250 5.81 -11.69 5.48
CA GLU A 250 4.81 -12.19 6.40
C GLU A 250 5.49 -12.98 7.54
N ILE A 251 6.61 -13.64 7.24
CA ILE A 251 7.42 -14.36 8.23
C ILE A 251 8.89 -13.96 8.09
N ILE A 252 9.59 -13.91 9.23
CA ILE A 252 11.05 -13.84 9.32
C ILE A 252 11.57 -15.10 9.99
N GLU A 253 12.54 -15.78 9.38
CA GLU A 253 13.40 -16.75 10.08
C GLU A 253 14.71 -16.05 10.46
N LYS A 254 14.96 -15.88 11.76
CA LYS A 254 16.13 -15.12 12.28
C LYS A 254 16.62 -15.75 13.57
N GLY A 255 17.93 -16.03 13.65
CA GLY A 255 18.54 -16.57 14.87
C GLY A 255 17.93 -17.90 15.35
N GLY A 256 17.45 -18.74 14.43
CA GLY A 256 16.75 -19.98 14.77
C GLY A 256 15.37 -19.77 15.41
N LYS A 257 14.74 -18.62 15.18
CA LYS A 257 13.37 -18.32 15.59
C LYS A 257 12.54 -17.87 14.39
N THR A 258 11.25 -18.19 14.44
CA THR A 258 10.25 -17.79 13.45
C THR A 258 9.45 -16.63 14.02
N TYR A 259 9.45 -15.49 13.33
CA TYR A 259 8.70 -14.30 13.69
C TYR A 259 7.59 -14.01 12.68
N ARG A 260 6.46 -13.50 13.15
CA ARG A 260 5.37 -12.99 12.32
C ARG A 260 5.49 -11.48 12.23
N ILE A 261 5.44 -10.93 11.01
CA ILE A 261 5.24 -9.51 10.80
C ILE A 261 3.74 -9.25 10.70
N LEU A 262 3.26 -8.26 11.43
CA LEU A 262 1.90 -7.72 11.32
C LEU A 262 2.00 -6.28 10.85
N HIS A 263 1.28 -5.92 9.80
CA HIS A 263 1.39 -4.62 9.14
C HIS A 263 0.03 -3.91 9.03
N ASP A 264 0.03 -2.59 8.87
CA ASP A 264 -1.21 -1.83 8.64
C ASP A 264 -1.78 -2.03 7.23
N HIS A 265 -2.84 -1.28 6.89
CA HIS A 265 -3.54 -1.38 5.60
C HIS A 265 -2.72 -0.92 4.40
N LEU A 266 -1.58 -0.25 4.60
CA LEU A 266 -0.63 0.12 3.55
C LEU A 266 0.53 -0.87 3.43
N GLY A 267 0.63 -1.82 4.37
CA GLY A 267 1.76 -2.73 4.45
C GLY A 267 2.90 -2.25 5.34
N SER A 268 2.71 -1.19 6.15
CA SER A 268 3.75 -0.75 7.09
C SER A 268 3.84 -1.70 8.28
N PRO A 269 4.99 -2.32 8.58
CA PRO A 269 5.15 -3.19 9.75
C PRO A 269 4.80 -2.45 11.05
N ARG A 270 3.93 -3.05 11.86
CA ARG A 270 3.47 -2.55 13.17
C ARG A 270 4.02 -3.37 14.31
N PHE A 271 4.09 -4.69 14.12
CA PHE A 271 4.67 -5.62 15.09
C PHE A 271 5.49 -6.71 14.41
N VAL A 272 6.56 -7.12 15.08
CA VAL A 272 7.31 -8.33 14.79
C VAL A 272 7.28 -9.18 16.05
N ILE A 273 6.68 -10.37 15.96
CA ILE A 273 6.34 -11.18 17.15
C ILE A 273 6.88 -12.59 16.99
N ASP A 274 7.57 -13.09 18.01
CA ASP A 274 8.02 -14.49 18.07
C ASP A 274 6.79 -15.41 18.04
N THR A 275 6.71 -16.28 17.03
CA THR A 275 5.50 -17.10 16.79
C THR A 275 5.31 -18.19 17.85
N GLN A 276 6.34 -18.54 18.62
CA GLN A 276 6.24 -19.57 19.66
C GLN A 276 5.92 -18.96 21.01
N THR A 277 6.62 -17.88 21.39
CA THR A 277 6.47 -17.28 22.73
C THR A 277 5.42 -16.17 22.79
N GLY A 278 5.12 -15.53 21.66
CA GLY A 278 4.27 -14.34 21.62
C GLY A 278 5.00 -13.06 22.05
N GLU A 279 6.31 -13.11 22.27
CA GLU A 279 7.12 -11.95 22.63
C GLU A 279 7.20 -10.96 21.45
N ILE A 280 6.94 -9.68 21.72
CA ILE A 280 7.07 -8.61 20.73
C ILE A 280 8.56 -8.26 20.59
N ALA A 281 9.17 -8.68 19.50
CA ALA A 281 10.58 -8.40 19.18
C ALA A 281 10.78 -6.97 18.68
N GLN A 282 9.78 -6.38 18.02
CA GLN A 282 9.76 -4.99 17.58
C GLN A 282 8.31 -4.49 17.46
N GLU A 283 8.07 -3.25 17.87
CA GLU A 283 6.86 -2.47 17.54
C GLU A 283 7.29 -1.19 16.82
N LEU A 284 6.55 -0.81 15.78
CA LEU A 284 6.70 0.47 15.10
C LEU A 284 5.37 1.23 15.05
N GLN A 285 5.45 2.54 15.20
CA GLN A 285 4.32 3.45 14.98
C GLN A 285 4.71 4.57 14.04
N TYR A 286 3.79 4.94 13.14
CA TYR A 286 3.98 5.99 12.15
C TYR A 286 2.95 7.11 12.30
N ASP A 287 3.32 8.32 11.89
CA ASP A 287 2.34 9.36 11.55
C ASP A 287 1.75 9.14 10.14
N ALA A 288 0.81 10.00 9.71
CA ALA A 288 0.17 9.90 8.40
C ALA A 288 1.13 9.95 7.20
N TRP A 289 2.33 10.54 7.36
CA TRP A 289 3.33 10.69 6.30
C TRP A 289 4.43 9.64 6.38
N GLY A 290 4.33 8.68 7.30
CA GLY A 290 5.30 7.60 7.45
C GLY A 290 6.51 7.93 8.33
N ASN A 291 6.50 9.04 9.08
CA ASN A 291 7.54 9.27 10.08
C ASN A 291 7.39 8.25 11.20
N VAL A 292 8.47 7.54 11.55
CA VAL A 292 8.49 6.64 12.70
C VAL A 292 8.44 7.47 13.98
N VAL A 293 7.30 7.45 14.69
CA VAL A 293 7.09 8.19 15.94
C VAL A 293 7.39 7.34 17.18
N PHE A 294 7.47 6.01 17.02
CA PHE A 294 7.91 5.08 18.05
C PHE A 294 8.51 3.83 17.40
N GLU A 295 9.63 3.35 17.96
CA GLU A 295 10.27 2.10 17.57
C GLU A 295 10.92 1.48 18.80
N SER A 296 10.57 0.22 19.12
CA SER A 296 11.09 -0.43 20.34
C SER A 296 12.45 -1.11 20.16
N ASN A 297 12.81 -1.47 18.91
CA ASN A 297 14.05 -2.20 18.62
C ASN A 297 14.58 -1.85 17.21
N PRO A 298 15.24 -0.68 17.04
CA PRO A 298 15.74 -0.24 15.75
C PRO A 298 16.71 -1.21 15.08
N GLY A 299 16.46 -1.51 13.80
CA GLY A 299 17.33 -2.39 13.01
C GLY A 299 17.06 -3.89 13.16
N PHE A 300 15.97 -4.30 13.83
CA PHE A 300 15.60 -5.71 13.91
C PHE A 300 15.30 -6.34 12.53
N GLN A 301 14.68 -5.56 11.65
CA GLN A 301 14.35 -5.89 10.26
C GLN A 301 14.34 -4.61 9.38
N PRO A 302 14.46 -4.71 8.04
CA PRO A 302 14.74 -3.56 7.18
C PRO A 302 13.51 -2.84 6.57
N PHE A 303 12.30 -3.37 6.72
CA PHE A 303 11.06 -2.84 6.16
C PHE A 303 10.43 -1.77 7.07
N GLY A 304 9.90 -0.71 6.46
CA GLY A 304 9.21 0.39 7.16
C GLY A 304 7.92 0.80 6.47
N PHE A 305 7.69 2.11 6.38
CA PHE A 305 6.44 2.67 5.86
C PHE A 305 6.04 2.06 4.51
N ALA A 306 4.79 1.60 4.40
CA ALA A 306 4.22 0.93 3.23
C ALA A 306 5.09 -0.18 2.61
N GLY A 307 5.90 -0.86 3.44
CA GLY A 307 6.78 -1.95 3.01
C GLY A 307 8.03 -1.54 2.26
N GLY A 308 8.39 -0.25 2.25
CA GLY A 308 9.67 0.20 1.70
C GLY A 308 10.85 -0.15 2.61
N LEU A 309 12.07 -0.06 2.11
CA LEU A 309 13.27 -0.29 2.93
C LEU A 309 13.60 0.97 3.73
N TYR A 310 13.47 0.89 5.05
CA TYR A 310 13.70 2.00 5.95
C TYR A 310 15.14 2.02 6.44
N ASP A 311 15.82 3.16 6.25
CA ASP A 311 17.16 3.37 6.77
C ASP A 311 17.11 4.23 8.04
N THR A 312 17.46 3.62 9.18
CA THR A 312 17.44 4.27 10.49
C THR A 312 18.41 5.43 10.64
N HIS A 313 19.41 5.57 9.76
CA HIS A 313 20.41 6.62 9.83
C HIS A 313 19.98 7.83 9.00
N THR A 314 19.56 7.61 7.75
CA THR A 314 19.10 8.70 6.87
C THR A 314 17.65 9.10 7.11
N LYS A 315 16.87 8.23 7.78
CA LYS A 315 15.41 8.33 7.96
C LYS A 315 14.61 8.27 6.66
N LEU A 316 15.26 7.94 5.54
CA LEU A 316 14.62 7.74 4.25
C LEU A 316 14.03 6.33 4.14
N THR A 317 12.99 6.20 3.33
CA THR A 317 12.41 4.91 2.94
C THR A 317 12.57 4.72 1.44
N ARG A 318 13.26 3.65 1.03
CA ARG A 318 13.46 3.31 -0.39
C ARG A 318 12.29 2.47 -0.90
N PHE A 319 11.63 2.96 -1.94
CA PHE A 319 10.58 2.26 -2.68
C PHE A 319 11.04 2.02 -4.11
N GLY A 320 11.28 0.77 -4.50
CA GLY A 320 11.57 0.36 -5.89
C GLY A 320 12.61 1.19 -6.64
N ALA A 321 12.23 2.33 -7.20
CA ALA A 321 13.07 3.30 -7.93
C ALA A 321 13.50 4.57 -7.16
N ARG A 322 12.79 5.01 -6.10
CA ARG A 322 13.11 6.27 -5.39
C ARG A 322 13.26 6.14 -3.88
N ASP A 323 13.93 7.13 -3.27
CA ASP A 323 13.98 7.34 -1.82
C ASP A 323 12.95 8.42 -1.43
N TYR A 324 12.14 8.11 -0.43
CA TYR A 324 11.10 8.96 0.15
C TYR A 324 11.57 9.54 1.49
N ASP A 325 11.40 10.86 1.66
CA ASP A 325 11.64 11.53 2.95
C ASP A 325 10.28 11.81 3.63
N PRO A 326 9.92 11.07 4.70
CA PRO A 326 8.66 11.26 5.41
C PRO A 326 8.61 12.59 6.18
N GLN A 327 9.74 13.22 6.51
CA GLN A 327 9.77 14.50 7.23
C GLN A 327 9.16 15.61 6.36
N ILE A 328 9.48 15.59 5.08
CA ILE A 328 8.98 16.55 4.08
C ILE A 328 7.86 15.98 3.19
N GLY A 329 7.48 14.72 3.39
CA GLY A 329 6.34 14.08 2.73
C GLY A 329 6.49 13.95 1.21
N ARG A 330 7.72 13.78 0.71
CA ARG A 330 7.98 13.79 -0.74
C ARG A 330 9.18 12.93 -1.17
N TRP A 331 9.27 12.67 -2.47
CA TRP A 331 10.41 11.99 -3.07
C TRP A 331 11.66 12.89 -3.08
N THR A 332 12.82 12.28 -2.94
CA THR A 332 14.12 12.98 -2.97
C THR A 332 14.66 13.19 -4.40
N ALA A 333 14.02 12.59 -5.40
CA ALA A 333 14.34 12.75 -6.82
C ALA A 333 13.04 12.77 -7.65
N LYS A 334 13.12 13.33 -8.87
CA LYS A 334 12.01 13.30 -9.83
C LYS A 334 11.61 11.87 -10.15
N ASP A 335 10.35 11.69 -10.52
CA ASP A 335 9.88 10.43 -11.07
C ASP A 335 10.69 10.05 -12.33
N PRO A 336 11.38 8.90 -12.36
CA PRO A 336 12.21 8.54 -13.51
C PRO A 336 11.39 8.21 -14.76
N ILE A 337 10.08 7.95 -14.63
CA ILE A 337 9.16 7.84 -15.77
C ILE A 337 8.41 9.15 -16.06
N GLY A 338 8.82 10.25 -15.41
CA GLY A 338 8.23 11.57 -15.58
C GLY A 338 6.72 11.56 -15.33
N PHE A 339 5.97 12.13 -16.28
CA PHE A 339 4.52 12.24 -16.16
C PHE A 339 3.76 10.93 -16.44
N GLU A 340 4.43 9.86 -16.85
CA GLU A 340 3.80 8.54 -17.05
C GLU A 340 3.29 7.93 -15.74
N GLY A 341 3.82 8.37 -14.59
CA GLY A 341 3.30 8.04 -13.25
C GLY A 341 1.91 8.62 -12.96
N GLY A 342 1.41 9.54 -13.81
CA GLY A 342 0.08 10.12 -13.72
C GLY A 342 -0.04 11.30 -12.74
N GLN A 343 1.08 11.82 -12.25
CA GLN A 343 1.14 13.02 -11.39
C GLN A 343 1.82 14.17 -12.14
N SER A 344 1.27 15.38 -12.03
CA SER A 344 1.93 16.59 -12.54
C SER A 344 3.12 17.02 -11.67
N ASN A 345 3.12 16.65 -10.39
CA ASN A 345 4.22 16.90 -9.47
C ASN A 345 5.15 15.68 -9.44
N LEU A 346 6.34 15.81 -10.02
CA LEU A 346 7.31 14.70 -10.12
C LEU A 346 7.93 14.30 -8.78
N PHE A 347 7.73 15.09 -7.74
CA PHE A 347 8.21 14.82 -6.38
C PHE A 347 7.09 14.40 -5.42
N GLY A 348 5.83 14.50 -5.84
CA GLY A 348 4.67 14.19 -5.01
C GLY A 348 4.62 12.71 -4.61
N TYR A 349 4.49 12.45 -3.31
CA TYR A 349 4.18 11.11 -2.81
C TYR A 349 2.67 10.93 -2.72
N ALA A 350 2.15 9.81 -3.24
CA ALA A 350 0.77 9.39 -3.03
C ALA A 350 -0.28 10.45 -3.40
N VAL A 351 0.00 11.37 -4.33
CA VAL A 351 -0.90 12.51 -4.64
C VAL A 351 -1.30 13.31 -3.39
N ALA A 352 -0.38 13.43 -2.41
CA ALA A 352 -0.62 13.99 -1.08
C ALA A 352 -1.77 13.33 -0.29
N ASP A 353 -2.01 12.05 -0.53
CA ASP A 353 -2.97 11.19 0.18
C ASP A 353 -2.28 9.89 0.66
N PRO A 354 -1.30 10.00 1.58
CA PRO A 354 -0.51 8.86 2.06
C PRO A 354 -1.34 7.89 2.92
N THR A 355 -2.49 8.32 3.44
CA THR A 355 -3.39 7.46 4.23
C THR A 355 -4.11 6.44 3.35
N ASN A 356 -4.44 6.79 2.10
CA ASN A 356 -5.20 5.90 1.22
C ASN A 356 -4.36 5.28 0.11
N ARG A 357 -3.19 5.84 -0.18
CA ARG A 357 -2.36 5.46 -1.32
C ARG A 357 -0.94 5.20 -0.89
N HIS A 358 -0.28 4.31 -1.62
CA HIS A 358 1.14 4.00 -1.46
C HIS A 358 1.77 3.77 -2.84
N ASP A 359 3.09 3.77 -2.93
CA ASP A 359 3.81 3.58 -4.21
C ASP A 359 4.91 2.53 -4.04
N PRO A 360 4.60 1.21 -4.15
CA PRO A 360 5.55 0.14 -3.91
C PRO A 360 6.81 0.21 -4.79
N PHE A 361 6.64 0.70 -6.02
CA PHE A 361 7.69 0.78 -7.02
C PHE A 361 8.43 2.11 -7.01
N GLY A 362 7.92 3.12 -6.30
CA GLY A 362 8.40 4.48 -6.41
C GLY A 362 8.25 5.06 -7.82
N LEU A 363 7.22 4.64 -8.56
CA LEU A 363 6.95 5.04 -9.96
C LEU A 363 5.50 5.45 -10.18
N ARG A 364 4.56 4.83 -9.46
CA ARG A 364 3.14 5.07 -9.64
C ARG A 364 2.39 4.69 -8.39
N CYS A 365 1.60 5.63 -7.89
CA CYS A 365 0.79 5.40 -6.71
C CYS A 365 -0.36 4.42 -6.98
N VAL A 366 -0.59 3.54 -6.00
CA VAL A 366 -1.65 2.54 -5.93
C VAL A 366 -2.55 2.88 -4.74
N GLY A 367 -3.86 2.75 -4.92
CA GLY A 367 -4.87 3.02 -3.89
C GLY A 367 -6.25 3.22 -4.51
N PRO A 368 -7.27 3.59 -3.72
CA PRO A 368 -8.59 3.96 -4.24
C PRO A 368 -8.39 4.98 -5.35
N LEU A 369 -8.83 4.68 -6.58
CA LEU A 369 -8.52 5.50 -7.74
C LEU A 369 -8.98 6.96 -7.55
N PRO A 370 -8.27 7.96 -8.10
CA PRO A 370 -8.82 9.31 -8.20
C PRO A 370 -10.10 9.32 -9.05
N LEU A 371 -11.00 10.25 -8.75
CA LEU A 371 -12.44 10.27 -9.06
C LEU A 371 -12.98 9.94 -10.47
N PRO A 372 -12.33 10.23 -11.61
CA PRO A 372 -13.04 10.08 -12.88
C PRO A 372 -13.21 8.63 -13.37
N TYR A 373 -12.30 7.73 -12.97
CA TYR A 373 -12.29 6.35 -13.44
C TYR A 373 -13.12 5.41 -12.55
N ALA A 374 -13.03 5.56 -11.22
CA ALA A 374 -13.80 4.77 -10.26
C ALA A 374 -15.31 4.96 -10.46
N ASN A 375 -15.78 6.20 -10.63
CA ASN A 375 -17.20 6.47 -10.81
C ASN A 375 -17.79 5.90 -12.12
N CYS A 376 -16.99 5.79 -13.18
CA CYS A 376 -17.46 5.25 -14.45
C CYS A 376 -17.48 3.72 -14.42
N ALA A 377 -16.40 3.09 -13.94
CA ALA A 377 -16.28 1.64 -13.83
C ALA A 377 -17.25 1.06 -12.78
N GLU A 378 -17.42 1.70 -11.62
CA GLU A 378 -18.36 1.25 -10.58
C GLU A 378 -19.82 1.41 -11.03
N LYS A 379 -20.16 2.48 -11.76
CA LYS A 379 -21.49 2.61 -12.39
C LYS A 379 -21.73 1.54 -13.45
N ALA A 380 -20.72 1.20 -14.25
CA ALA A 380 -20.82 0.12 -15.23
C ALA A 380 -21.05 -1.24 -14.55
N LYS A 381 -20.30 -1.54 -13.48
CA LYS A 381 -20.49 -2.76 -12.67
C LYS A 381 -21.87 -2.81 -12.00
N ALA A 382 -22.32 -1.71 -11.40
CA ALA A 382 -23.65 -1.62 -10.79
C ALA A 382 -24.78 -1.83 -11.82
N ARG A 383 -24.64 -1.28 -13.03
CA ARG A 383 -25.57 -1.53 -14.14
C ARG A 383 -25.57 -2.98 -14.59
N LEU A 384 -24.39 -3.62 -14.68
CA LEU A 384 -24.30 -5.04 -15.01
C LEU A 384 -25.01 -5.89 -13.94
N SER A 385 -24.79 -5.60 -12.66
CA SER A 385 -25.45 -6.30 -11.55
C SER A 385 -26.98 -6.17 -11.64
N MET A 386 -27.51 -4.96 -11.82
CA MET A 386 -28.95 -4.73 -11.97
C MET A 386 -29.53 -5.41 -13.22
N ALA A 387 -28.83 -5.37 -14.35
CA ALA A 387 -29.27 -6.02 -15.58
C ALA A 387 -29.30 -7.55 -15.43
N THR A 388 -28.31 -8.13 -14.74
CA THR A 388 -28.25 -9.57 -14.45
C THR A 388 -29.42 -10.00 -13.56
N LEU A 389 -29.74 -9.20 -12.54
CA LEU A 389 -30.89 -9.44 -11.67
C LEU A 389 -32.22 -9.33 -12.42
N ALA A 390 -32.35 -8.37 -13.33
CA ALA A 390 -33.54 -8.23 -14.18
C ALA A 390 -33.71 -9.43 -15.14
N CYS A 391 -32.62 -9.94 -15.73
CA CYS A 391 -32.65 -11.17 -16.53
C CYS A 391 -33.13 -12.37 -15.70
N GLU A 392 -32.65 -12.50 -14.45
CA GLU A 392 -33.08 -13.58 -13.56
C GLU A 392 -34.58 -13.47 -13.22
N GLN A 393 -35.07 -12.27 -12.91
CA GLN A 393 -36.50 -12.06 -12.64
C GLN A 393 -37.37 -12.40 -13.85
N GLN A 394 -36.94 -12.01 -15.07
CA GLN A 394 -37.65 -12.36 -16.31
C GLN A 394 -37.64 -13.87 -16.55
N TYR A 395 -36.53 -14.54 -16.27
CA TYR A 395 -36.43 -16.00 -16.40
C TYR A 395 -37.39 -16.71 -15.44
N GLN A 396 -37.43 -16.30 -14.17
CA GLN A 396 -38.34 -16.88 -13.18
C GLN A 396 -39.82 -16.63 -13.53
N ALA A 397 -40.16 -15.42 -14.00
CA ALA A 397 -41.51 -15.09 -14.47
C ALA A 397 -41.91 -15.88 -15.73
N CYS A 398 -40.95 -16.16 -16.62
CA CYS A 398 -41.17 -17.02 -17.77
C CYS A 398 -41.43 -18.47 -17.32
N LEU A 399 -40.63 -19.00 -16.40
CA LEU A 399 -40.79 -20.35 -15.86
C LEU A 399 -42.13 -20.56 -15.15
N SER A 400 -42.65 -19.54 -14.45
CA SER A 400 -43.97 -19.65 -13.78
C SER A 400 -45.12 -19.81 -14.76
N ASN A 401 -44.95 -19.41 -16.03
CA ASN A 401 -45.95 -19.58 -17.08
C ASN A 401 -45.86 -20.92 -17.81
N CYS A 402 -44.79 -21.71 -17.57
CA CYS A 402 -44.58 -23.00 -18.22
C CYS A 402 -45.28 -24.20 -17.53
N GLY A 403 -46.15 -23.95 -16.54
CA GLY A 403 -46.88 -24.98 -15.80
C GLY A 403 -46.04 -25.72 -14.74
N CYS A 404 -46.74 -26.27 -13.73
CA CYS A 404 -46.13 -26.98 -12.61
C CYS A 404 -45.43 -28.28 -13.04
N PRO A 405 -44.33 -28.69 -12.37
CA PRO A 405 -43.65 -29.94 -12.67
C PRO A 405 -44.52 -31.15 -12.26
N SER A 406 -45.12 -31.82 -13.23
CA SER A 406 -45.61 -33.20 -13.10
C SER A 406 -44.44 -34.19 -13.20
N ILE A 407 -44.59 -35.39 -12.60
CA ILE A 407 -43.56 -36.45 -12.58
C ILE A 407 -43.04 -36.81 -13.99
N VAL A 408 -43.87 -36.62 -15.02
CA VAL A 408 -43.46 -36.61 -16.42
C VAL A 408 -43.87 -35.25 -17.02
N PRO A 409 -42.92 -34.39 -17.44
CA PRO A 409 -43.25 -33.12 -18.06
C PRO A 409 -43.80 -33.35 -19.48
N SER A 410 -44.83 -32.61 -19.88
CA SER A 410 -45.33 -32.65 -21.26
C SER A 410 -44.26 -32.10 -22.23
N PRO A 411 -44.23 -32.54 -23.50
CA PRO A 411 -43.34 -31.97 -24.51
C PRO A 411 -43.44 -30.44 -24.63
N GLU A 412 -44.63 -29.90 -24.39
CA GLU A 412 -44.92 -28.46 -24.37
C GLU A 412 -44.26 -27.75 -23.18
N ALA A 413 -44.30 -28.36 -21.98
CA ALA A 413 -43.63 -27.82 -20.79
C ALA A 413 -42.10 -27.85 -20.92
N VAL A 414 -41.54 -28.90 -21.53
CA VAL A 414 -40.09 -28.99 -21.83
C VAL A 414 -39.69 -27.90 -22.83
N THR A 415 -40.47 -27.73 -23.91
CA THR A 415 -40.22 -26.72 -24.94
C THR A 415 -40.30 -25.30 -24.35
N CYS A 416 -41.31 -25.03 -23.53
CA CYS A 416 -41.47 -23.73 -22.85
C CYS A 416 -40.27 -23.38 -21.97
N ARG A 417 -39.81 -24.31 -21.13
CA ARG A 417 -38.64 -24.11 -20.25
C ARG A 417 -37.35 -23.89 -21.04
N LEU A 418 -37.16 -24.60 -22.15
CA LEU A 418 -36.01 -24.41 -23.05
C LEU A 418 -36.01 -23.01 -23.66
N LEU A 419 -37.19 -22.52 -24.09
CA LEU A 419 -37.34 -21.16 -24.62
C LEU A 419 -37.07 -20.09 -23.56
N CYS A 420 -37.55 -20.28 -22.32
CA CYS A 420 -37.22 -19.39 -21.20
C CYS A 420 -35.71 -19.33 -20.93
N TRP A 421 -35.04 -20.48 -20.96
CA TRP A 421 -33.59 -20.55 -20.73
C TRP A 421 -32.79 -19.88 -21.86
N LEU A 422 -33.18 -20.08 -23.12
CA LEU A 422 -32.57 -19.39 -24.26
C LEU A 422 -32.77 -17.86 -24.16
N GLY A 423 -33.96 -17.41 -23.76
CA GLY A 423 -34.23 -16.00 -23.50
C GLY A 423 -33.36 -15.41 -22.38
N TYR A 424 -33.15 -16.17 -21.31
CA TYR A 424 -32.24 -15.79 -20.22
C TYR A 424 -30.79 -15.66 -20.69
N GLN A 425 -30.28 -16.63 -21.46
CA GLN A 425 -28.92 -16.57 -22.00
C GLN A 425 -28.72 -15.36 -22.93
N GLN A 426 -29.71 -15.06 -23.78
CA GLN A 426 -29.66 -13.90 -24.66
C GLN A 426 -29.67 -12.57 -23.88
N CYS A 427 -30.45 -12.50 -22.80
CA CYS A 427 -30.48 -11.35 -21.90
C CYS A 427 -29.12 -11.12 -21.22
N LEU A 428 -28.51 -12.18 -20.67
CA LEU A 428 -27.18 -12.11 -20.04
C LEU A 428 -26.09 -11.69 -21.03
N ALA A 429 -26.08 -12.26 -22.23
CA ALA A 429 -25.11 -11.90 -23.28
C ALA A 429 -25.23 -10.42 -23.65
N THR A 430 -26.45 -9.89 -23.73
CA THR A 430 -26.72 -8.47 -24.01
C THR A 430 -26.23 -7.57 -22.87
N ALA A 431 -26.47 -7.95 -21.61
CA ALA A 431 -26.00 -7.22 -20.44
C ALA A 431 -24.46 -7.17 -20.38
N GLN A 432 -23.79 -8.28 -20.67
CA GLN A 432 -22.32 -8.37 -20.73
C GLN A 432 -21.72 -7.57 -21.88
N ALA A 433 -22.34 -7.59 -23.06
CA ALA A 433 -21.91 -6.80 -24.21
C ALA A 433 -21.99 -5.29 -23.93
N ARG A 434 -23.08 -4.83 -23.29
CA ARG A 434 -23.24 -3.43 -22.85
C ARG A 434 -22.22 -3.04 -21.78
N HIS A 435 -21.93 -3.92 -20.82
CA HIS A 435 -20.88 -3.67 -19.83
C HIS A 435 -19.50 -3.51 -20.47
N LYS A 436 -19.14 -4.36 -21.44
CA LYS A 436 -17.89 -4.22 -22.20
C LYS A 436 -17.81 -2.87 -22.92
N PHE A 437 -18.92 -2.42 -23.52
CA PHE A 437 -19.00 -1.13 -24.18
C PHE A 437 -18.88 0.04 -23.20
N ASP A 438 -19.59 0.01 -22.06
CA ASP A 438 -19.50 1.02 -21.00
C ASP A 438 -18.06 1.12 -20.47
N MET A 439 -17.38 0.00 -20.24
CA MET A 439 -15.98 -0.05 -19.79
C MET A 439 -15.00 0.53 -20.83
N LEU A 440 -15.19 0.24 -22.12
CA LEU A 440 -14.40 0.84 -23.21
C LEU A 440 -14.63 2.36 -23.31
N THR A 441 -15.86 2.80 -23.07
CA THR A 441 -16.22 4.23 -23.08
C THR A 441 -15.56 4.96 -21.90
N CYS A 442 -15.53 4.35 -20.71
CA CYS A 442 -14.81 4.87 -19.54
C CYS A 442 -13.30 5.08 -19.81
N LEU A 443 -12.68 4.19 -20.58
CA LEU A 443 -11.28 4.30 -21.00
C LEU A 443 -11.04 5.44 -22.01
N SER A 444 -11.99 5.67 -22.93
CA SER A 444 -11.85 6.67 -24.01
C SER A 444 -12.00 8.14 -23.57
N LEU A 445 -12.61 8.40 -22.42
CA LEU A 445 -12.84 9.76 -21.90
C LEU A 445 -11.55 10.44 -21.40
N PHE A 446 -10.44 9.72 -21.27
CA PHE A 446 -9.19 10.23 -20.70
C PHE A 446 -7.92 9.91 -21.51
N GLY A 447 -8.07 9.46 -22.77
CA GLY A 447 -6.98 9.61 -23.74
C GLY A 447 -6.75 11.09 -24.04
N PRO A 448 -5.52 11.54 -24.38
CA PRO A 448 -5.30 12.94 -24.71
C PRO A 448 -6.25 13.33 -25.85
N ARG A 449 -7.05 14.38 -25.65
CA ARG A 449 -7.52 15.19 -26.78
C ARG A 449 -6.28 15.88 -27.31
N VAL A 450 -5.54 15.21 -28.18
CA VAL A 450 -4.58 15.89 -29.04
C VAL A 450 -5.43 16.87 -29.85
N PRO A 451 -5.26 18.20 -29.71
CA PRO A 451 -5.85 19.09 -30.69
C PRO A 451 -5.18 18.72 -32.01
N PHE A 452 -5.96 18.25 -32.97
CA PHE A 452 -5.48 18.12 -34.35
C PHE A 452 -4.77 19.43 -34.71
N PRO A 453 -3.51 19.40 -35.19
CA PRO A 453 -2.89 20.61 -35.69
C PRO A 453 -3.78 21.14 -36.81
N ARG A 454 -4.27 22.38 -36.65
CA ARG A 454 -4.87 23.09 -37.79
C ARG A 454 -3.80 23.13 -38.89
N PRO A 455 -4.12 22.78 -40.14
CA PRO A 455 -3.18 22.99 -41.23
C PRO A 455 -2.84 24.49 -41.25
N MET A 456 -1.55 24.82 -41.11
CA MET A 456 -1.11 26.18 -41.38
C MET A 456 -1.43 26.49 -42.85
N PRO A 457 -2.09 27.62 -43.17
CA PRO A 457 -2.16 28.07 -44.54
C PRO A 457 -0.74 28.46 -44.97
N GLY A 458 -0.30 27.87 -46.08
CA GLY A 458 1.08 27.97 -46.53
C GLY A 458 1.58 29.39 -46.75
N LYS A 459 2.89 29.53 -46.55
CA LYS A 459 3.81 30.32 -47.38
C LYS A 459 5.23 29.85 -47.13
#